data_AF-A0AAV5G9X3-F1
#
_entry.id   AF-A0AAV5G9X3-F1
#
_cell.length_a   1.000
_cell.length_b   1.000
_cell.length_c   1.000
_cell.angle_alpha   90.00
_cell.angle_beta   90.00
_cell.angle_gamma   90.00
#
_symmetry.space_group_name_H-M   'P 1'
#
loop_
_entity.id
_entity.type
_entity.pdbx_description
1 polymer ?
#
loop_
_entity_poly.entity_id
_entity_poly.type
_entity_poly.pdbx_seq_one_letter_code
_entity_poly.pdbx_strand_id
1 'polypeptide(L)'
;MANPFSKGWKHLMASFDQKIDEKADPKVQIKQAVETAKKRHHEITESASEIIGNQRQLELRLNRLLKSQEDLQTQVRRALQLADQAEADGDSGKAQEYNNAAEVVAAQLVSTDQEIEQVKTQHESATQAAQQAQEQQKQSEARLREQLAEVDQLMAQADQATMQEMNAETLSSMDNLTPDGNSPTLDSVRAKIEKRYSNALGAQELYQASGGSRIQEALESTEDVRAKSRLDEIRASMSQDKQLTSGDEKTSQSSGGNNDVVEPEVAGDSADNKASGDVHDAEIEQVLDEAKKAVDDKK
;
A
#
# COMPACT_ATOMS: atom_id res chain seq x y z
N MET A 1 42.83 -26.08 19.99
CA MET A 1 43.26 -25.20 21.11
C MET A 1 42.47 -23.90 21.00
N ALA A 2 41.74 -23.50 22.04
CA ALA A 2 40.84 -22.35 22.00
C ALA A 2 41.64 -21.05 22.11
N ASN A 3 41.53 -20.18 21.09
CA ASN A 3 42.23 -18.90 21.06
C ASN A 3 41.76 -17.97 22.19
N PRO A 4 42.64 -17.52 23.08
CA PRO A 4 42.29 -16.61 24.18
C PRO A 4 41.98 -15.17 23.72
N PHE A 5 42.37 -14.80 22.49
CA PHE A 5 42.18 -13.45 21.94
C PHE A 5 40.74 -13.16 21.45
N SER A 6 40.02 -14.16 20.94
CA SER A 6 38.63 -13.96 20.47
C SER A 6 37.63 -13.87 21.63
N LYS A 7 37.98 -14.40 22.80
CA LYS A 7 37.17 -14.27 24.02
C LYS A 7 37.26 -12.87 24.61
N GLY A 8 38.45 -12.26 24.63
CA GLY A 8 38.64 -10.87 25.08
C GLY A 8 37.88 -9.85 24.23
N TRP A 9 37.86 -10.01 22.91
CA TRP A 9 37.11 -9.10 22.02
C TRP A 9 35.59 -9.28 22.13
N LYS A 10 35.13 -10.52 22.38
CA LYS A 10 33.72 -10.80 22.64
C LYS A 10 33.26 -10.25 23.99
N HIS A 11 34.10 -10.27 25.03
CA HIS A 11 33.81 -9.61 26.31
C HIS A 11 33.93 -8.08 26.23
N LEU A 12 34.82 -7.54 25.39
CA LEU A 12 34.90 -6.12 25.13
C LEU A 12 33.66 -5.62 24.39
N MET A 13 33.22 -6.32 23.33
CA MET A 13 31.97 -6.03 22.64
C MET A 13 30.75 -6.28 23.53
N ALA A 14 30.71 -7.35 24.32
CA ALA A 14 29.61 -7.57 25.26
C ALA A 14 29.56 -6.52 26.38
N SER A 15 30.72 -6.03 26.88
CA SER A 15 30.75 -4.93 27.86
C SER A 15 30.51 -3.56 27.24
N PHE A 16 30.66 -3.41 25.91
CA PHE A 16 30.27 -2.23 25.16
C PHE A 16 28.77 -2.27 24.83
N ASP A 17 28.23 -3.40 24.36
CA ASP A 17 26.78 -3.66 24.19
C ASP A 17 26.06 -3.48 25.52
N GLN A 18 26.54 -4.11 26.60
CA GLN A 18 25.88 -4.06 27.91
C GLN A 18 25.95 -2.66 28.55
N LYS A 19 26.98 -1.85 28.27
CA LYS A 19 27.04 -0.43 28.71
C LYS A 19 26.33 0.54 27.76
N ILE A 20 26.08 0.16 26.51
CA ILE A 20 25.27 0.95 25.58
C ILE A 20 23.78 0.70 25.86
N ASP A 21 23.41 -0.54 26.20
CA ASP A 21 22.04 -0.89 26.61
C ASP A 21 21.70 -0.34 28.00
N GLU A 22 22.63 -0.41 28.98
CA GLU A 22 22.43 0.20 30.32
C GLU A 22 22.42 1.74 30.31
N LYS A 23 22.83 2.37 29.19
CA LYS A 23 22.84 3.83 29.04
C LYS A 23 21.98 4.32 27.88
N ALA A 24 21.07 3.49 27.38
CA ALA A 24 20.04 3.94 26.46
C ALA A 24 19.13 4.91 27.21
N ASP A 25 19.24 6.20 26.88
CA ASP A 25 18.42 7.28 27.44
C ASP A 25 16.95 6.82 27.45
N PRO A 26 16.26 6.83 28.60
CA PRO A 26 14.86 6.39 28.70
C PRO A 26 13.98 7.09 27.65
N LYS A 27 14.32 8.32 27.23
CA LYS A 27 13.61 9.03 26.16
C LYS A 27 13.72 8.33 24.80
N VAL A 28 14.83 7.68 24.49
CA VAL A 28 15.02 6.91 23.25
C VAL A 28 14.14 5.67 23.26
N GLN A 29 14.10 4.94 24.38
CA GLN A 29 13.24 3.75 24.53
C GLN A 29 11.76 4.11 24.43
N ILE A 30 11.35 5.21 25.07
CA ILE A 30 9.99 5.75 24.98
C ILE A 30 9.63 6.08 23.52
N LYS A 31 10.53 6.74 22.77
CA LYS A 31 10.31 7.04 21.34
C LYS A 31 10.16 5.77 20.49
N GLN A 32 11.03 4.77 20.70
CA GLN A 32 10.94 3.49 20.01
C GLN A 32 9.63 2.76 20.31
N ALA A 33 9.15 2.82 21.56
CA ALA A 33 7.86 2.27 21.95
C ALA A 33 6.70 2.96 21.22
N VAL A 34 6.72 4.30 21.11
CA VAL A 34 5.74 5.06 20.33
C VAL A 34 5.73 4.67 18.85
N GLU A 35 6.91 4.59 18.23
CA GLU A 35 7.02 4.20 16.83
C GLU A 35 6.47 2.79 16.59
N THR A 36 6.79 1.85 17.49
CA THR A 36 6.26 0.48 17.43
C THR A 36 4.75 0.45 17.59
N ALA A 37 4.19 1.21 18.53
CA ALA A 37 2.75 1.32 18.75
C ALA A 37 2.02 1.89 17.52
N LYS A 38 2.56 2.99 16.96
CA LYS A 38 2.03 3.60 15.73
C LYS A 38 2.09 2.65 14.55
N LYS A 39 3.20 1.92 14.39
CA LYS A 39 3.36 0.92 13.33
C LYS A 39 2.31 -0.19 13.45
N ARG A 40 2.12 -0.76 14.65
CA ARG A 40 1.08 -1.78 14.88
C ARG A 40 -0.33 -1.26 14.58
N HIS A 41 -0.64 -0.03 14.98
CA HIS A 41 -1.93 0.58 14.66
C HIS A 41 -2.12 0.77 13.15
N HIS A 42 -1.06 1.18 12.45
CA HIS A 42 -1.07 1.32 11.01
C HIS A 42 -1.32 -0.03 10.31
N GLU A 43 -0.61 -1.09 10.70
CA GLU A 43 -0.80 -2.45 10.17
C GLU A 43 -2.24 -2.96 10.38
N ILE A 44 -2.83 -2.73 11.56
CA ILE A 44 -4.24 -3.09 11.84
C ILE A 44 -5.19 -2.29 10.95
N THR A 45 -4.91 -1.00 10.75
CA THR A 45 -5.75 -0.13 9.92
C THR A 45 -5.67 -0.49 8.44
N GLU A 46 -4.49 -0.85 7.95
CA GLU A 46 -4.27 -1.32 6.59
C GLU A 46 -5.03 -2.62 6.33
N SER A 47 -4.86 -3.62 7.20
CA SER A 47 -5.60 -4.89 7.11
C SER A 47 -7.13 -4.67 7.18
N ALA A 48 -7.60 -3.79 8.06
CA ALA A 48 -9.02 -3.46 8.13
C ALA A 48 -9.52 -2.81 6.82
N SER A 49 -8.71 -1.95 6.21
CA SER A 49 -9.05 -1.30 4.94
C SER A 49 -9.17 -2.30 3.79
N GLU A 50 -8.28 -3.29 3.71
CA GLU A 50 -8.35 -4.36 2.72
C GLU A 50 -9.62 -5.21 2.88
N ILE A 51 -9.95 -5.61 4.11
CA ILE A 51 -11.13 -6.42 4.42
C ILE A 51 -12.42 -5.65 4.08
N ILE A 52 -12.50 -4.38 4.49
CA ILE A 52 -13.64 -3.50 4.18
C ILE A 52 -13.73 -3.26 2.66
N GLY A 53 -12.59 -3.10 1.99
CA GLY A 53 -12.53 -2.95 0.54
C GLY A 53 -13.11 -4.16 -0.20
N ASN A 54 -12.75 -5.38 0.22
CA ASN A 54 -13.32 -6.61 -0.33
C ASN A 54 -14.84 -6.70 -0.13
N GLN A 55 -15.35 -6.36 1.06
CA GLN A 55 -16.80 -6.31 1.32
C GLN A 55 -17.51 -5.36 0.35
N ARG A 56 -16.96 -4.15 0.13
CA ARG A 56 -17.53 -3.19 -0.83
C ARG A 56 -17.47 -3.66 -2.27
N GLN A 57 -16.40 -4.36 -2.65
CA GLN A 57 -16.29 -4.94 -3.99
C GLN A 57 -17.39 -5.98 -4.23
N LEU A 58 -17.67 -6.84 -3.24
CA LEU A 58 -18.76 -7.81 -3.29
C LEU A 58 -20.13 -7.12 -3.36
N GLU A 59 -20.33 -6.05 -2.59
CA GLU A 59 -21.56 -5.25 -2.63
C GLU A 59 -21.81 -4.64 -4.01
N LEU A 60 -20.77 -4.05 -4.63
CA LEU A 60 -20.87 -3.52 -6.00
C LEU A 60 -21.15 -4.61 -7.03
N ARG A 61 -20.51 -5.78 -6.91
CA ARG A 61 -20.80 -6.93 -7.78
C ARG A 61 -22.24 -7.40 -7.63
N LEU A 62 -22.72 -7.52 -6.40
CA LEU A 62 -24.10 -7.92 -6.11
C LEU A 62 -25.11 -6.97 -6.75
N ASN A 63 -24.91 -5.65 -6.62
CA ASN A 63 -25.77 -4.64 -7.23
C ASN A 63 -25.81 -4.74 -8.77
N ARG A 64 -24.65 -4.99 -9.41
CA ARG A 64 -24.61 -5.21 -10.88
C ARG A 64 -25.36 -6.46 -11.30
N LEU A 65 -25.20 -7.57 -10.57
CA LEU A 65 -25.90 -8.82 -10.85
C LEU A 65 -27.42 -8.66 -10.67
N LEU A 66 -27.87 -7.99 -9.60
CA LEU A 66 -29.30 -7.70 -9.39
C LEU A 66 -29.90 -6.88 -10.53
N LYS A 67 -29.14 -5.91 -11.06
CA LYS A 67 -29.58 -5.16 -12.25
C LYS A 67 -29.66 -6.06 -13.50
N SER A 68 -28.62 -6.88 -13.73
CA SER A 68 -28.63 -7.84 -14.84
C SER A 68 -29.80 -8.83 -14.76
N GLN A 69 -30.17 -9.25 -13.54
CA GLN A 69 -31.32 -10.10 -13.30
C GLN A 69 -32.62 -9.41 -13.73
N GLU A 70 -32.81 -8.13 -13.36
CA GLU A 70 -33.98 -7.34 -13.75
C GLU A 70 -34.08 -7.16 -15.27
N ASP A 71 -32.95 -6.88 -15.93
CA ASP A 71 -32.88 -6.73 -17.38
C ASP A 71 -33.24 -8.05 -18.09
N LEU A 72 -32.65 -9.17 -17.66
CA LEU A 72 -32.95 -10.51 -18.19
C LEU A 72 -34.42 -10.90 -17.98
N GLN A 73 -34.99 -10.61 -16.81
CA GLN A 73 -36.42 -10.85 -16.57
C GLN A 73 -37.31 -10.04 -17.52
N THR A 74 -36.94 -8.79 -17.81
CA THR A 74 -37.67 -7.93 -18.75
C THR A 74 -37.59 -8.50 -20.17
N GLN A 75 -36.41 -8.96 -20.59
CA GLN A 75 -36.21 -9.60 -21.89
C GLN A 75 -37.02 -10.90 -22.03
N VAL A 76 -37.02 -11.77 -21.02
CA VAL A 76 -37.85 -13.00 -21.02
C VAL A 76 -39.33 -12.65 -21.17
N ARG A 77 -39.85 -11.69 -20.39
CA ARG A 77 -41.26 -11.27 -20.48
C ARG A 77 -41.60 -10.74 -21.88
N ARG A 78 -40.72 -9.92 -22.46
CA ARG A 78 -40.92 -9.37 -23.81
C ARG A 78 -40.90 -10.48 -24.87
N ALA A 79 -39.97 -11.41 -24.81
CA ALA A 79 -39.89 -12.53 -25.76
C ALA A 79 -41.16 -13.40 -25.70
N LEU A 80 -41.66 -13.71 -24.51
CA LEU A 80 -42.91 -14.45 -24.34
C LEU A 80 -44.13 -13.67 -24.88
N GLN A 81 -44.20 -12.36 -24.62
CA GLN A 81 -45.27 -11.52 -25.15
C GLN A 81 -45.27 -11.51 -26.70
N LEU A 82 -44.08 -11.47 -27.32
CA LEU A 82 -43.94 -11.54 -28.77
C LEU A 82 -44.30 -12.93 -29.32
N ALA A 83 -43.97 -14.00 -28.58
CA ALA A 83 -44.39 -15.36 -28.92
C ALA A 83 -45.92 -15.49 -28.92
N ASP A 84 -46.59 -15.03 -27.85
CA ASP A 84 -48.05 -15.04 -27.72
C ASP A 84 -48.74 -14.23 -28.85
N GLN A 85 -48.15 -13.08 -29.21
CA GLN A 85 -48.65 -12.26 -30.31
C GLN A 85 -48.52 -12.98 -31.67
N ALA A 86 -47.37 -13.60 -31.93
CA ALA A 86 -47.14 -14.37 -33.16
C ALA A 86 -48.08 -15.59 -33.24
N GLU A 87 -48.38 -16.25 -32.12
CA GLU A 87 -49.38 -17.33 -32.07
C GLU A 87 -50.78 -16.81 -32.39
N ALA A 88 -51.18 -15.66 -31.82
CA ALA A 88 -52.48 -15.03 -32.09
C ALA A 88 -52.64 -14.62 -33.56
N ASP A 89 -51.55 -14.20 -34.21
CA ASP A 89 -51.51 -13.84 -35.63
C ASP A 89 -51.41 -15.07 -36.56
N GLY A 90 -51.27 -16.28 -36.00
CA GLY A 90 -51.18 -17.54 -36.74
C GLY A 90 -49.80 -17.85 -37.33
N ASP A 91 -48.76 -17.11 -36.94
CA ASP A 91 -47.37 -17.29 -37.39
C ASP A 91 -46.61 -18.23 -36.45
N SER A 92 -46.91 -19.53 -36.55
CA SER A 92 -46.33 -20.57 -35.69
C SER A 92 -44.81 -20.67 -35.77
N GLY A 93 -44.18 -20.27 -36.88
CA GLY A 93 -42.72 -20.28 -37.03
C GLY A 93 -42.08 -19.24 -36.12
N LYS A 94 -42.55 -17.98 -36.22
CA LYS A 94 -42.05 -16.90 -35.36
C LYS A 94 -42.35 -17.11 -33.89
N ALA A 95 -43.52 -17.66 -33.56
CA ALA A 95 -43.84 -18.02 -32.18
C ALA A 95 -42.80 -18.99 -31.58
N GLN A 96 -42.39 -20.02 -32.34
CA GLN A 96 -41.34 -20.94 -31.91
C GLN A 96 -39.98 -20.25 -31.76
N GLU A 97 -39.62 -19.35 -32.67
CA GLU A 97 -38.37 -18.58 -32.59
C GLU A 97 -38.32 -17.71 -31.31
N TYR A 98 -39.38 -16.98 -30.99
CA TYR A 98 -39.45 -16.18 -29.77
C TYR A 98 -39.48 -17.03 -28.50
N ASN A 99 -40.15 -18.18 -28.52
CA ASN A 99 -40.11 -19.13 -27.40
C ASN A 99 -38.69 -19.68 -27.16
N ASN A 100 -37.97 -20.07 -28.22
CA ASN A 100 -36.58 -20.50 -28.10
C ASN A 100 -35.68 -19.37 -27.55
N ALA A 101 -35.90 -18.12 -27.99
CA ALA A 101 -35.18 -16.98 -27.45
C ALA A 101 -35.47 -16.78 -25.95
N ALA A 102 -36.74 -16.88 -25.54
CA ALA A 102 -37.14 -16.80 -24.14
C ALA A 102 -36.47 -17.89 -23.29
N GLU A 103 -36.37 -19.13 -23.80
CA GLU A 103 -35.69 -20.24 -23.12
C GLU A 103 -34.19 -19.96 -22.90
N VAL A 104 -33.50 -19.41 -23.90
CA VAL A 104 -32.08 -19.07 -23.80
C VAL A 104 -31.85 -17.97 -22.76
N VAL A 105 -32.64 -16.90 -22.79
CA VAL A 105 -32.52 -15.79 -21.81
C VAL A 105 -32.93 -16.27 -20.41
N ALA A 106 -33.91 -17.16 -20.29
CA ALA A 106 -34.29 -17.76 -19.02
C ALA A 106 -33.16 -18.64 -18.43
N ALA A 107 -32.43 -19.38 -19.27
CA ALA A 107 -31.26 -20.14 -18.82
C ALA A 107 -30.15 -19.21 -18.28
N GLN A 108 -29.92 -18.06 -18.92
CA GLN A 108 -28.99 -17.04 -18.43
C GLN A 108 -29.46 -16.41 -17.11
N LEU A 109 -30.78 -16.17 -16.98
CA LEU A 109 -31.38 -15.67 -15.74
C LEU A 109 -31.14 -16.63 -14.58
N VAL A 110 -31.35 -17.93 -14.78
CA VAL A 110 -31.07 -18.96 -13.74
C VAL A 110 -29.60 -18.98 -13.34
N SER A 111 -28.68 -18.85 -14.30
CA SER A 111 -27.24 -18.74 -14.00
C SER A 111 -26.93 -17.49 -13.17
N THR A 112 -27.54 -16.35 -13.52
CA THR A 112 -27.38 -15.08 -12.80
C THR A 112 -27.93 -15.18 -11.38
N ASP A 113 -29.08 -15.84 -11.19
CA ASP A 113 -29.67 -16.07 -9.86
C ASP A 113 -28.74 -16.90 -8.96
N GLN A 114 -28.10 -17.93 -9.51
CA GLN A 114 -27.12 -18.74 -8.78
C GLN A 114 -25.89 -17.92 -8.37
N GLU A 115 -25.38 -17.07 -9.27
CA GLU A 115 -24.28 -16.16 -8.95
C GLU A 115 -24.66 -15.15 -7.86
N ILE A 116 -25.88 -14.62 -7.90
CA ILE A 116 -26.39 -13.69 -6.87
C ILE A 116 -26.37 -14.37 -5.51
N GLU A 117 -26.90 -15.59 -5.38
CA GLU A 117 -26.93 -16.32 -4.11
C GLU A 117 -25.51 -16.62 -3.58
N GLN A 118 -24.60 -16.98 -4.49
CA GLN A 118 -23.20 -17.18 -4.14
C GLN A 118 -22.54 -15.89 -3.62
N VAL A 119 -22.72 -14.76 -4.32
CA VAL A 119 -22.15 -13.47 -3.93
C VAL A 119 -22.79 -12.94 -2.64
N LYS A 120 -24.10 -13.16 -2.42
CA LYS A 120 -24.75 -12.84 -1.14
C LYS A 120 -24.10 -13.56 0.03
N THR A 121 -23.86 -14.85 -0.11
CA THR A 121 -23.20 -15.66 0.94
C THR A 121 -21.79 -15.12 1.24
N GLN A 122 -21.03 -14.81 0.19
CA GLN A 122 -19.69 -14.21 0.34
C GLN A 122 -19.77 -12.82 1.00
N HIS A 123 -20.71 -11.97 0.55
CA HIS A 123 -20.91 -10.63 1.08
C HIS A 123 -21.29 -10.65 2.56
N GLU A 124 -22.13 -11.58 3.00
CA GLU A 124 -22.48 -11.73 4.42
C GLU A 124 -21.24 -12.08 5.26
N SER A 125 -20.45 -13.05 4.81
CA SER A 125 -19.21 -13.42 5.51
C SER A 125 -18.20 -12.26 5.54
N ALA A 126 -18.08 -11.51 4.44
CA ALA A 126 -17.22 -10.34 4.34
C ALA A 126 -17.72 -9.19 5.22
N THR A 127 -19.04 -9.03 5.37
CA THR A 127 -19.66 -8.03 6.27
C THR A 127 -19.30 -8.32 7.71
N GLN A 128 -19.39 -9.59 8.16
CA GLN A 128 -18.98 -9.98 9.51
C GLN A 128 -17.49 -9.74 9.74
N ALA A 129 -16.64 -10.09 8.76
CA ALA A 129 -15.21 -9.84 8.83
C ALA A 129 -14.89 -8.33 8.89
N ALA A 130 -15.57 -7.51 8.09
CA ALA A 130 -15.42 -6.06 8.08
C ALA A 130 -15.82 -5.44 9.43
N GLN A 131 -16.91 -5.91 10.04
CA GLN A 131 -17.33 -5.47 11.38
C GLN A 131 -16.28 -5.79 12.44
N GLN A 132 -15.74 -7.02 12.42
CA GLN A 132 -14.68 -7.42 13.35
C GLN A 132 -13.40 -6.60 13.14
N ALA A 133 -13.00 -6.37 11.89
CA ALA A 133 -11.83 -5.56 11.56
C ALA A 133 -12.00 -4.10 12.01
N GLN A 134 -13.20 -3.53 11.83
CA GLN A 134 -13.51 -2.18 12.32
C GLN A 134 -13.45 -2.09 13.85
N GLU A 135 -13.95 -3.11 14.55
CA GLU A 135 -13.88 -3.17 16.02
C GLU A 135 -12.42 -3.27 16.49
N GLN A 136 -11.60 -4.12 15.85
CA GLN A 136 -10.17 -4.22 16.15
C GLN A 136 -9.42 -2.90 15.89
N GLN A 137 -9.78 -2.21 14.80
CA GLN A 137 -9.21 -0.90 14.47
C GLN A 137 -9.56 0.15 15.53
N LYS A 138 -10.81 0.22 15.99
CA LYS A 138 -11.23 1.08 17.11
C LYS A 138 -10.50 0.76 18.40
N GLN A 139 -10.37 -0.52 18.75
CA GLN A 139 -9.64 -0.94 19.95
C GLN A 139 -8.15 -0.60 19.85
N SER A 140 -7.55 -0.78 18.67
CA SER A 140 -6.17 -0.38 18.41
C SER A 140 -5.97 1.12 18.56
N GLU A 141 -6.90 1.92 18.04
CA GLU A 141 -6.85 3.37 18.17
C GLU A 141 -6.97 3.81 19.64
N ALA A 142 -7.86 3.20 20.42
CA ALA A 142 -8.00 3.46 21.85
C ALA A 142 -6.71 3.12 22.62
N ARG A 143 -6.13 1.94 22.36
CA ARG A 143 -4.84 1.54 22.97
C ARG A 143 -3.70 2.47 22.58
N LEU A 144 -3.64 2.91 21.32
CA LEU A 144 -2.62 3.86 20.87
C LEU A 144 -2.77 5.19 21.62
N ARG A 145 -3.99 5.71 21.79
CA ARG A 145 -4.23 6.94 22.56
C ARG A 145 -3.80 6.79 24.02
N GLU A 146 -4.12 5.67 24.65
CA GLU A 146 -3.71 5.38 26.03
C GLU A 146 -2.18 5.33 26.16
N GLN A 147 -1.50 4.61 25.27
CA GLN A 147 -0.04 4.52 25.26
C GLN A 147 0.63 5.86 25.03
N LEU A 148 0.09 6.71 24.15
CA LEU A 148 0.61 8.06 23.94
C LEU A 148 0.48 8.94 25.19
N ALA A 149 -0.64 8.84 25.92
CA ALA A 149 -0.81 9.57 27.17
C ALA A 149 0.18 9.10 28.26
N GLU A 150 0.44 7.79 28.36
CA GLU A 150 1.45 7.25 29.28
C GLU A 150 2.87 7.70 28.89
N VAL A 151 3.17 7.72 27.59
CA VAL A 151 4.45 8.22 27.06
C VAL A 151 4.69 9.69 27.45
N ASP A 152 3.69 10.55 27.32
CA ASP A 152 3.83 11.97 27.68
C ASP A 152 4.17 12.12 29.18
N GLN A 153 3.55 11.31 30.03
CA GLN A 153 3.87 11.28 31.46
C GLN A 153 5.29 10.76 31.72
N LEU A 154 5.71 9.67 31.06
CA LEU A 154 7.06 9.10 31.20
C LEU A 154 8.14 10.05 30.67
N MET A 155 7.88 10.79 29.58
CA MET A 155 8.77 11.83 29.07
C MET A 155 8.97 12.95 30.08
N ALA A 156 7.88 13.46 30.69
CA ALA A 156 7.97 14.50 31.71
C ALA A 156 8.77 14.03 32.95
N GLN A 157 8.59 12.77 33.37
CA GLN A 157 9.37 12.18 34.46
C GLN A 157 10.84 12.01 34.08
N ALA A 158 11.14 11.57 32.87
CA ALA A 158 12.50 11.45 32.36
C ALA A 158 13.20 12.82 32.29
N ASP A 159 12.50 13.87 31.86
CA ASP A 159 13.00 15.25 31.87
C ASP A 159 13.31 15.73 33.28
N GLN A 160 12.42 15.48 34.24
CA GLN A 160 12.63 15.83 35.64
C GLN A 160 13.85 15.10 36.24
N ALA A 161 14.00 13.80 35.97
CA ALA A 161 15.15 13.01 36.40
C ALA A 161 16.45 13.54 35.78
N THR A 162 16.45 13.84 34.47
CA THR A 162 17.61 14.42 33.77
C THR A 162 18.04 15.75 34.41
N MET A 163 17.09 16.62 34.77
CA MET A 163 17.39 17.89 35.46
C MET A 163 18.01 17.67 36.85
N GLN A 164 17.54 16.67 37.59
CA GLN A 164 18.13 16.31 38.89
C GLN A 164 19.54 15.74 38.74
N GLU A 165 19.78 14.90 37.74
CA GLU A 165 21.10 14.38 37.39
C GLU A 165 22.07 15.50 37.02
N MET A 166 21.66 16.43 36.14
CA MET A 166 22.48 17.58 35.76
C MET A 166 22.81 18.48 36.95
N ASN A 167 21.84 18.72 37.86
CA ASN A 167 22.08 19.49 39.07
C ASN A 167 23.04 18.76 40.01
N ALA A 168 22.87 17.45 40.22
CA ALA A 168 23.76 16.64 41.06
C ALA A 168 25.19 16.57 40.48
N GLU A 169 25.33 16.44 39.16
CA GLU A 169 26.62 16.49 38.46
C GLU A 169 27.27 17.89 38.56
N THR A 170 26.48 18.96 38.48
CA THR A 170 26.96 20.33 38.70
C THR A 170 27.42 20.54 40.14
N LEU A 171 26.66 20.05 41.12
CA LEU A 171 27.05 20.11 42.54
C LEU A 171 28.29 19.23 42.81
N SER A 172 28.38 18.04 42.24
CA SER A 172 29.55 17.16 42.38
C SER A 172 30.79 17.73 41.70
N SER A 173 30.64 18.41 40.56
CA SER A 173 31.75 19.12 39.92
C SER A 173 32.17 20.35 40.73
N MET A 174 31.25 21.05 41.41
CA MET A 174 31.56 22.11 42.40
C MET A 174 32.16 21.57 43.71
N ASP A 175 31.77 20.39 44.17
CA ASP A 175 32.31 19.76 45.38
C ASP A 175 33.73 19.22 45.12
N ASN A 176 34.00 18.73 43.90
CA ASN A 176 35.36 18.48 43.39
C ASN A 176 36.20 19.78 43.22
N LEU A 177 35.60 20.96 43.43
CA LEU A 177 36.27 22.27 43.48
C LEU A 177 36.39 22.81 44.93
N THR A 178 36.07 22.03 45.97
CA THR A 178 36.31 22.42 47.37
C THR A 178 37.82 22.53 47.67
N PRO A 179 38.21 23.46 48.58
CA PRO A 179 39.58 23.96 48.69
C PRO A 179 40.47 23.06 49.56
N ASP A 180 40.73 21.83 49.11
CA ASP A 180 41.94 21.11 49.51
C ASP A 180 42.87 20.99 48.29
N GLY A 181 43.65 22.05 48.08
CA GLY A 181 44.88 22.03 47.27
C GLY A 181 44.74 22.01 45.74
N ASN A 182 43.54 21.96 45.16
CA ASN A 182 43.40 21.84 43.71
C ASN A 182 42.54 22.95 43.08
N SER A 183 42.91 24.22 43.35
CA SER A 183 42.67 25.26 42.34
C SER A 183 43.31 24.78 41.02
N PRO A 184 42.73 25.02 39.83
CA PRO A 184 43.37 24.65 38.58
C PRO A 184 44.75 25.30 38.54
N THR A 185 45.78 24.52 38.89
CA THR A 185 47.15 24.99 38.77
C THR A 185 47.39 25.22 37.30
N LEU A 186 48.22 26.22 36.96
CA LEU A 186 48.57 26.48 35.57
C LEU A 186 49.09 25.22 34.86
N ASP A 187 49.64 24.26 35.63
CA ASP A 187 50.06 22.95 35.15
C ASP A 187 48.90 22.03 34.76
N SER A 188 47.79 22.00 35.51
CA SER A 188 46.60 21.22 35.13
C SER A 188 45.94 21.75 33.84
N VAL A 189 45.96 23.08 33.66
CA VAL A 189 45.48 23.75 32.45
C VAL A 189 46.44 23.47 31.30
N ARG A 190 47.76 23.54 31.52
CA ARG A 190 48.78 23.17 30.53
C ARG A 190 48.61 21.72 30.07
N ALA A 191 48.42 20.77 30.99
CA ALA A 191 48.19 19.36 30.65
C ALA A 191 46.90 19.16 29.82
N LYS A 192 45.84 19.92 30.11
CA LYS A 192 44.58 19.86 29.36
C LYS A 192 44.70 20.48 27.96
N ILE A 193 45.48 21.55 27.83
CA ILE A 193 45.82 22.17 26.54
C ILE A 193 46.70 21.22 25.73
N GLU A 194 47.75 20.64 26.32
CA GLU A 194 48.61 19.63 25.66
C GLU A 194 47.82 18.41 25.22
N LYS A 195 46.87 17.92 26.05
CA LYS A 195 45.98 16.81 25.67
C LYS A 195 45.03 17.17 24.54
N ARG A 196 44.46 18.38 24.51
CA ARG A 196 43.64 18.84 23.38
C ARG A 196 44.48 19.04 22.13
N TYR A 197 45.68 19.55 22.27
CA TYR A 197 46.61 19.77 21.17
C TYR A 197 47.06 18.44 20.56
N SER A 198 47.46 17.46 21.36
CA SER A 198 47.84 16.12 20.88
C SER A 198 46.66 15.35 20.29
N ASN A 199 45.46 15.47 20.86
CA ASN A 199 44.25 14.91 20.26
C ASN A 199 43.91 15.57 18.92
N ALA A 200 44.08 16.88 18.78
CA ALA A 200 43.84 17.60 17.53
C ALA A 200 44.88 17.24 16.46
N LEU A 201 46.16 17.14 16.84
CA LEU A 201 47.25 16.71 15.96
C LEU A 201 47.05 15.26 15.50
N GLY A 202 46.70 14.36 16.43
CA GLY A 202 46.37 12.97 16.13
C GLY A 202 45.12 12.84 15.27
N ALA A 203 44.09 13.67 15.48
CA ALA A 203 42.92 13.72 14.60
C ALA A 203 43.29 14.23 13.19
N GLN A 204 44.22 15.18 13.07
CA GLN A 204 44.69 15.70 11.79
C GLN A 204 45.57 14.68 11.03
N GLU A 205 46.38 13.89 11.74
CA GLU A 205 47.10 12.73 11.19
C GLU A 205 46.12 11.64 10.75
N LEU A 206 45.07 11.38 11.53
CA LEU A 206 44.00 10.44 11.15
C LEU A 206 43.26 10.93 9.90
N TYR A 207 42.96 12.22 9.78
CA TYR A 207 42.34 12.80 8.58
C TYR A 207 43.28 12.74 7.36
N GLN A 208 44.59 12.96 7.52
CA GLN A 208 45.55 12.81 6.40
C GLN A 208 45.75 11.33 6.00
N ALA A 209 45.73 10.41 6.97
CA ALA A 209 45.86 8.97 6.71
C ALA A 209 44.56 8.31 6.21
N SER A 210 43.38 8.89 6.50
CA SER A 210 42.08 8.33 6.11
C SER A 210 41.39 9.08 4.96
N GLY A 211 41.66 10.37 4.78
CA GLY A 211 40.96 11.24 3.81
C GLY A 211 41.54 11.21 2.39
N GLY A 212 42.80 10.80 2.20
CA GLY A 212 43.44 10.78 0.87
C GLY A 212 43.35 9.43 0.15
N SER A 213 43.73 8.33 0.82
CA SER A 213 43.93 7.05 0.13
C SER A 213 42.71 6.12 0.10
N ARG A 214 41.78 6.21 1.06
CA ARG A 214 40.62 5.28 1.11
C ARG A 214 39.36 5.81 0.42
N ILE A 215 39.22 7.12 0.29
CA ILE A 215 38.08 7.73 -0.40
C ILE A 215 38.22 7.59 -1.93
N GLN A 216 39.44 7.69 -2.46
CA GLN A 216 39.69 7.47 -3.89
C GLN A 216 39.46 6.00 -4.30
N GLU A 217 39.93 5.04 -3.50
CA GLU A 217 39.75 3.60 -3.77
C GLU A 217 38.29 3.15 -3.59
N ALA A 218 37.57 3.71 -2.62
CA ALA A 218 36.15 3.39 -2.40
C ALA A 218 35.20 4.04 -3.41
N LEU A 219 35.55 5.21 -3.98
CA LEU A 219 34.74 5.84 -5.04
C LEU A 219 34.88 5.08 -6.35
N GLU A 220 36.10 4.70 -6.76
CA GLU A 220 36.32 3.91 -7.98
C GLU A 220 35.68 2.51 -7.90
N SER A 221 35.65 1.86 -6.73
CA SER A 221 35.04 0.52 -6.63
C SER A 221 33.51 0.53 -6.53
N THR A 222 32.91 1.57 -5.94
CA THR A 222 31.47 1.56 -5.62
C THR A 222 30.62 2.11 -6.77
N GLU A 223 31.15 3.09 -7.51
CA GLU A 223 30.47 3.66 -8.67
C GLU A 223 30.46 2.68 -9.84
N ASP A 224 31.59 2.01 -10.11
CA ASP A 224 31.69 0.97 -11.15
C ASP A 224 30.82 -0.25 -10.87
N VAL A 225 30.70 -0.68 -9.61
CA VAL A 225 29.84 -1.82 -9.23
C VAL A 225 28.36 -1.45 -9.31
N ARG A 226 27.96 -0.24 -8.88
CA ARG A 226 26.58 0.24 -9.08
C ARG A 226 26.25 0.44 -10.54
N ALA A 227 27.17 0.98 -11.34
CA ALA A 227 26.97 1.18 -12.78
C ALA A 227 26.81 -0.16 -13.52
N LYS A 228 27.64 -1.16 -13.20
CA LYS A 228 27.51 -2.52 -13.76
C LYS A 228 26.21 -3.19 -13.34
N SER A 229 25.84 -3.12 -12.06
CA SER A 229 24.55 -3.65 -11.56
C SER A 229 23.35 -2.99 -12.24
N ARG A 230 23.38 -1.65 -12.45
CA ARG A 230 22.31 -0.94 -13.17
C ARG A 230 22.28 -1.28 -14.65
N LEU A 231 23.43 -1.48 -15.30
CA LEU A 231 23.51 -1.93 -16.69
C LEU A 231 22.97 -3.36 -16.86
N ASP A 232 23.23 -4.24 -15.90
CA ASP A 232 22.73 -5.62 -15.92
C ASP A 232 21.22 -5.66 -15.63
N GLU A 233 20.72 -4.80 -14.73
CA GLU A 233 19.28 -4.61 -14.48
C GLU A 233 18.55 -4.04 -15.71
N ILE A 234 19.15 -3.07 -16.41
CA ILE A 234 18.62 -2.51 -17.68
C ILE A 234 18.68 -3.55 -18.81
N ARG A 235 19.72 -4.39 -18.88
CA ARG A 235 19.76 -5.49 -19.86
C ARG A 235 18.74 -6.56 -19.54
N ALA A 236 18.54 -6.88 -18.27
CA ALA A 236 17.53 -7.84 -17.84
C ALA A 236 16.12 -7.32 -18.17
N SER A 237 15.83 -6.04 -17.88
CA SER A 237 14.54 -5.44 -18.25
C SER A 237 14.34 -5.36 -19.77
N MET A 238 15.38 -5.00 -20.53
CA MET A 238 15.32 -4.98 -21.99
C MET A 238 15.17 -6.39 -22.58
N SER A 239 15.75 -7.42 -21.98
CA SER A 239 15.61 -8.81 -22.43
C SER A 239 14.23 -9.35 -22.10
N GLN A 240 13.67 -8.97 -20.94
CA GLN A 240 12.33 -9.34 -20.52
C GLN A 240 11.26 -8.61 -21.34
N ASP A 241 11.45 -7.32 -21.66
CA ASP A 241 10.62 -6.61 -22.62
C ASP A 241 10.78 -7.19 -24.03
N LYS A 242 11.98 -7.61 -24.46
CA LYS A 242 12.15 -8.26 -25.77
C LYS A 242 11.51 -9.65 -25.82
N GLN A 243 11.40 -10.34 -24.70
CA GLN A 243 10.75 -11.65 -24.60
C GLN A 243 9.23 -11.54 -24.44
N LEU A 244 8.73 -10.41 -23.92
CA LEU A 244 7.31 -10.04 -23.90
C LEU A 244 6.85 -9.34 -25.19
N THR A 245 7.76 -8.84 -26.03
CA THR A 245 7.47 -8.17 -27.32
C THR A 245 7.85 -8.98 -28.57
N SER A 246 8.46 -10.17 -28.41
CA SER A 246 8.69 -11.10 -29.54
C SER A 246 7.54 -12.08 -29.78
N GLY A 247 6.38 -11.80 -29.18
CA GLY A 247 5.14 -12.54 -29.38
C GLY A 247 3.94 -11.60 -29.50
N ASP A 248 4.05 -10.54 -30.31
CA ASP A 248 2.93 -10.12 -31.17
C ASP A 248 3.36 -8.96 -32.08
N GLU A 249 3.32 -9.23 -33.37
CA GLU A 249 3.42 -8.23 -34.43
C GLU A 249 2.18 -7.33 -34.41
N LYS A 250 2.36 -6.01 -34.53
CA LYS A 250 1.85 -5.17 -35.65
C LYS A 250 1.58 -3.71 -35.30
N THR A 251 2.18 -2.87 -36.15
CA THR A 251 1.65 -1.62 -36.75
C THR A 251 1.48 -0.32 -35.97
N SER A 252 2.18 0.69 -36.50
CA SER A 252 1.76 2.08 -36.77
C SER A 252 1.55 3.03 -35.59
N GLN A 253 2.36 4.07 -35.38
CA GLN A 253 2.61 5.29 -36.18
C GLN A 253 1.59 6.42 -35.92
N SER A 254 2.15 7.63 -35.67
CA SER A 254 1.56 9.00 -35.69
C SER A 254 0.83 9.45 -34.42
N SER A 255 1.35 10.49 -33.73
CA SER A 255 1.08 11.94 -33.93
C SER A 255 -0.33 12.30 -33.43
N GLY A 256 -0.59 13.19 -32.48
CA GLY A 256 0.10 14.38 -32.03
C GLY A 256 -0.95 15.51 -31.97
N GLY A 257 -1.00 16.28 -30.88
CA GLY A 257 -1.51 17.67 -30.89
C GLY A 257 -2.93 17.94 -30.40
N ASN A 258 -3.02 18.28 -29.11
CA ASN A 258 -3.51 19.54 -28.52
C ASN A 258 -4.95 20.08 -28.76
N ASN A 259 -5.61 20.24 -27.61
CA ASN A 259 -6.14 21.47 -26.99
C ASN A 259 -7.63 21.85 -27.08
N ASP A 260 -8.15 22.07 -25.85
CA ASP A 260 -9.09 23.10 -25.35
C ASP A 260 -10.43 23.25 -26.07
N VAL A 261 -11.56 22.83 -25.49
CA VAL A 261 -12.27 23.37 -24.30
C VAL A 261 -12.58 24.87 -24.44
N VAL A 262 -13.89 25.18 -24.53
CA VAL A 262 -14.71 26.08 -23.68
C VAL A 262 -15.97 26.48 -24.48
N GLU A 263 -17.12 25.91 -24.09
CA GLU A 263 -18.43 26.52 -23.68
C GLU A 263 -18.92 27.88 -24.26
N PRO A 264 -20.19 28.33 -24.03
CA PRO A 264 -21.42 27.67 -23.53
C PRO A 264 -22.74 28.12 -24.24
N GLU A 265 -23.89 27.71 -23.66
CA GLU A 265 -25.24 28.35 -23.62
C GLU A 265 -26.46 27.62 -24.22
N VAL A 266 -27.22 27.01 -23.28
CA VAL A 266 -28.69 27.05 -23.03
C VAL A 266 -29.66 27.56 -24.12
N ALA A 267 -30.65 26.73 -24.48
CA ALA A 267 -32.05 26.81 -23.98
C ALA A 267 -33.05 26.09 -24.92
N GLY A 268 -34.04 25.40 -24.33
CA GLY A 268 -35.42 25.46 -24.81
C GLY A 268 -36.03 24.25 -25.53
N ASP A 269 -36.89 23.56 -24.77
CA ASP A 269 -38.25 23.12 -25.15
C ASP A 269 -38.48 21.85 -26.02
N SER A 270 -39.07 20.86 -25.33
CA SER A 270 -40.21 20.01 -25.67
C SER A 270 -40.30 19.22 -26.99
N ALA A 271 -40.83 18.00 -26.80
CA ALA A 271 -41.38 17.04 -27.76
C ALA A 271 -40.36 16.11 -28.47
N ASP A 272 -40.27 14.86 -28.02
CA ASP A 272 -40.89 13.74 -28.75
C ASP A 272 -40.73 12.41 -28.00
N ASN A 273 -41.83 11.99 -27.37
CA ASN A 273 -42.01 10.64 -26.84
C ASN A 273 -42.40 9.71 -28.00
N LYS A 274 -41.43 9.27 -28.81
CA LYS A 274 -41.71 8.31 -29.89
C LYS A 274 -40.52 7.46 -30.39
N ALA A 275 -39.46 7.28 -29.60
CA ALA A 275 -38.25 6.56 -30.04
C ALA A 275 -37.90 5.30 -29.23
N SER A 276 -38.69 4.90 -28.24
CA SER A 276 -38.35 3.75 -27.37
C SER A 276 -38.70 2.37 -27.98
N GLY A 277 -39.37 2.32 -29.13
CA GLY A 277 -39.73 1.06 -29.81
C GLY A 277 -38.58 0.52 -30.67
N ASP A 278 -38.02 1.36 -31.54
CA ASP A 278 -37.08 0.94 -32.58
C ASP A 278 -35.67 0.63 -32.05
N VAL A 279 -35.25 1.25 -30.94
CA VAL A 279 -33.93 0.99 -30.35
C VAL A 279 -33.85 -0.41 -29.73
N HIS A 280 -34.96 -0.91 -29.19
CA HIS A 280 -34.99 -2.23 -28.58
C HIS A 280 -35.10 -3.37 -29.61
N ASP A 281 -35.67 -3.12 -30.78
CA ASP A 281 -35.68 -4.10 -31.87
C ASP A 281 -34.29 -4.25 -32.50
N ALA A 282 -33.49 -3.16 -32.57
CA ALA A 282 -32.11 -3.21 -33.02
C ALA A 282 -31.18 -3.99 -32.06
N GLU A 283 -31.37 -3.86 -30.74
CA GLU A 283 -30.64 -4.65 -29.74
C GLU A 283 -30.98 -6.15 -29.82
N ILE A 284 -32.23 -6.49 -30.15
CA ILE A 284 -32.67 -7.87 -30.35
C ILE A 284 -32.06 -8.48 -31.63
N GLU A 285 -32.02 -7.73 -32.74
CA GLU A 285 -31.32 -8.17 -33.96
C GLU A 285 -29.84 -8.43 -33.70
N GLN A 286 -29.20 -7.57 -32.89
CA GLN A 286 -27.78 -7.69 -32.57
C GLN A 286 -27.49 -8.95 -31.74
N VAL A 287 -28.34 -9.27 -30.75
CA VAL A 287 -28.22 -10.50 -29.94
C VAL A 287 -28.52 -11.76 -30.78
N LEU A 288 -29.48 -11.69 -31.72
CA LEU A 288 -29.80 -12.78 -32.63
C LEU A 288 -28.65 -13.06 -33.63
N ASP A 289 -27.98 -12.03 -34.12
CA ASP A 289 -26.83 -12.18 -35.01
C ASP A 289 -25.58 -12.70 -34.27
N GLU A 290 -25.38 -12.29 -33.02
CA GLU A 290 -24.30 -12.82 -32.17
C GLU A 290 -24.53 -14.29 -31.82
N ALA A 291 -25.79 -14.68 -31.55
CA ALA A 291 -26.17 -16.07 -31.31
C ALA A 291 -26.01 -16.96 -32.55
N LYS A 292 -26.33 -16.46 -33.76
CA LYS A 292 -26.11 -17.20 -35.02
C LYS A 292 -24.62 -17.43 -35.28
N LYS A 293 -23.78 -16.41 -35.05
CA LYS A 293 -22.33 -16.49 -35.26
C LYS A 293 -21.66 -17.51 -34.32
N ALA A 294 -22.12 -17.61 -33.08
CA ALA A 294 -21.64 -18.60 -32.11
C ALA A 294 -22.04 -20.06 -32.45
N VAL A 295 -23.06 -20.25 -33.28
CA VAL A 295 -23.51 -21.58 -33.74
C VAL A 295 -22.77 -22.04 -34.99
N ASP A 296 -22.40 -21.11 -35.89
CA ASP A 296 -21.65 -21.43 -37.11
C ASP A 296 -20.16 -21.71 -36.86
N ASP A 297 -19.53 -21.09 -35.85
CA ASP A 297 -18.12 -21.37 -35.46
C ASP A 297 -17.92 -22.76 -34.79
N LYS A 298 -18.99 -23.54 -34.59
CA LYS A 298 -18.96 -24.89 -34.00
C LYS A 298 -19.23 -26.04 -34.99
N LYS A 299 -19.34 -25.76 -36.30
CA LYS A 299 -19.40 -26.77 -37.37
C LYS A 299 -18.11 -26.83 -38.18
#